data_AF-A0A453ET57-F1
#
_entry.id   AF-A0A453ET57-F1
#
_cell.length_a   1.000
_cell.length_b   1.000
_cell.length_c   1.000
_cell.angle_alpha   90.00
_cell.angle_beta   90.00
_cell.angle_gamma   90.00
#
_symmetry.space_group_name_H-M   'P 1'
#
loop_
_entity.id
_entity.type
_entity.pdbx_description
1 polymer ?
#
loop_
_entity_poly.entity_id
_entity_poly.type
_entity_poly.pdbx_seq_one_letter_code
_entity_poly.pdbx_strand_id
1 'polypeptide(L)'
;MLCFAHYLFFPVGVLVQEGSSQARYFVSRLIPAHKDPTYEQESRFPQLRTLAPELRARLKSSFIHFDDPSFCEWMRSLKLVPPEPS
;
A
#
# COMPACT_ATOMS: atom_id res chain seq x y z
N MET A 1 1.51 19.83 42.34
CA MET A 1 0.47 19.48 41.34
C MET A 1 0.76 20.25 40.06
N LEU A 2 0.77 19.53 38.93
CA LEU A 2 0.61 20.01 37.55
C LEU A 2 1.73 20.83 36.89
N CYS A 3 2.53 20.13 36.05
CA CYS A 3 2.89 20.61 34.70
C CYS A 3 3.50 19.44 33.88
N PHE A 4 2.65 18.54 33.37
CA PHE A 4 3.05 17.46 32.43
C PHE A 4 2.11 17.36 31.21
N ALA A 5 1.40 18.45 30.88
CA ALA A 5 0.33 18.47 29.88
C ALA A 5 0.75 19.01 28.50
N HIS A 6 2.03 18.91 28.10
CA HIS A 6 2.52 19.52 26.85
C HIS A 6 3.01 18.55 25.77
N TYR A 7 2.90 17.22 25.99
CA TYR A 7 3.32 16.21 25.01
C TYR A 7 2.27 15.12 24.72
N LEU A 8 1.04 15.27 25.19
CA LEU A 8 -0.05 14.38 24.79
C LEU A 8 -0.68 14.93 23.50
N PHE A 9 0.00 14.70 22.37
CA PHE A 9 -0.66 14.72 21.07
C PHE A 9 -1.65 13.56 21.06
N PHE A 10 -2.90 13.82 21.42
CA PHE A 10 -3.96 12.82 21.27
C PHE A 10 -4.16 12.58 19.77
N PRO A 11 -3.89 11.36 19.26
CA PRO A 11 -4.13 11.09 17.86
C PRO A 11 -5.63 11.21 17.58
N VAL A 12 -6.01 12.12 16.70
CA VAL A 12 -7.38 12.20 16.19
C VAL A 12 -7.59 10.96 15.32
N GLY A 13 -8.43 10.04 15.79
CA GLY A 13 -8.87 8.90 14.99
C GLY A 13 -9.78 9.39 13.87
N VAL A 14 -9.47 9.02 12.62
CA VAL A 14 -10.32 9.31 11.46
C VAL A 14 -10.94 8.00 11.00
N LEU A 15 -12.27 7.94 10.96
CA LEU A 15 -12.98 6.81 10.38
C LEU A 15 -13.14 7.06 8.87
N VAL A 16 -12.52 6.20 8.06
CA VAL A 16 -12.48 6.35 6.61
C VAL A 16 -13.40 5.32 5.99
N GLN A 17 -14.38 5.79 5.21
CA GLN A 17 -15.19 4.93 4.36
C GLN A 17 -14.54 4.83 2.96
N GLU A 18 -14.43 3.63 2.42
CA GLU A 18 -13.92 3.39 1.08
C GLU A 18 -14.72 4.19 0.03
N GLY A 19 -14.03 4.79 -0.94
CA GLY A 19 -14.63 5.64 -1.98
C GLY A 19 -15.05 7.05 -1.52
N SER A 20 -14.96 7.37 -0.23
CA SER A 20 -15.24 8.73 0.26
C SER A 20 -14.16 9.73 -0.14
N SER A 21 -14.48 11.03 -0.08
CA SER A 21 -13.52 12.09 -0.33
C SER A 21 -12.33 12.06 0.65
N GLN A 22 -12.56 11.65 1.89
CA GLN A 22 -11.53 11.50 2.93
C GLN A 22 -10.62 10.29 2.68
N ALA A 23 -11.13 9.22 2.04
CA ALA A 23 -10.32 8.06 1.69
C ALA A 23 -9.14 8.41 0.77
N ARG A 24 -9.28 9.45 -0.06
CA ARG A 24 -8.17 9.92 -0.93
C ARG A 24 -6.94 10.34 -0.13
N TYR A 25 -7.14 10.97 1.04
CA TYR A 25 -6.02 11.32 1.92
C TYR A 25 -5.28 10.07 2.39
N PHE A 26 -6.02 9.04 2.81
CA PHE A 26 -5.43 7.78 3.25
C PHE A 26 -4.73 7.05 2.08
N VAL A 27 -5.40 6.92 0.94
CA VAL A 27 -4.87 6.27 -0.28
C VAL A 27 -3.59 6.95 -0.76
N SER A 28 -3.49 8.27 -0.70
CA SER A 28 -2.28 9.02 -1.10
C SER A 28 -1.03 8.73 -0.24
N ARG A 29 -1.20 8.09 0.92
CA ARG A 29 -0.11 7.71 1.82
C ARG A 29 0.26 6.23 1.70
N LEU A 30 -0.47 5.46 0.88
CA LEU A 30 -0.19 4.05 0.64
C LEU A 30 0.85 3.88 -0.46
N ILE A 31 1.70 2.88 -0.31
CA ILE A 31 2.65 2.47 -1.35
C ILE A 31 1.90 1.64 -2.40
N PRO A 32 2.11 1.85 -3.72
CA PRO A 32 1.43 1.10 -4.78
C PRO A 32 1.98 -0.33 -4.96
N ALA A 33 1.85 -1.17 -3.92
CA ALA A 33 2.37 -2.56 -3.90
C ALA A 33 1.70 -3.50 -4.92
N HIS A 34 0.54 -3.12 -5.47
CA HIS A 34 -0.12 -3.89 -6.53
C HIS A 34 0.62 -3.82 -7.88
N LYS A 35 1.62 -2.96 -8.02
CA LYS A 35 2.52 -2.89 -9.18
C LYS A 35 3.66 -3.92 -9.12
N ASP A 36 3.97 -4.45 -7.93
CA ASP A 36 5.02 -5.45 -7.75
C ASP A 36 4.69 -6.74 -8.54
N PRO A 37 5.66 -7.57 -8.91
CA PRO A 37 5.39 -8.85 -9.53
C PRO A 37 4.49 -9.75 -8.69
N THR A 38 3.77 -10.64 -9.36
CA THR A 38 2.87 -11.63 -8.73
C THR A 38 3.54 -12.41 -7.59
N TYR A 39 4.80 -12.82 -7.75
CA TYR A 39 5.53 -13.57 -6.72
C TYR A 39 5.81 -12.73 -5.46
N GLU A 40 6.14 -11.45 -5.62
CA GLU A 40 6.38 -10.53 -4.50
C GLU A 40 5.08 -10.20 -3.78
N GLN A 41 4.01 -9.92 -4.54
CA GLN A 41 2.67 -9.68 -4.00
C GLN A 41 2.21 -10.86 -3.13
N GLU A 42 2.39 -12.08 -3.62
CA GLU A 42 1.99 -13.30 -2.89
C GLU A 42 2.86 -13.58 -1.67
N SER A 43 4.13 -13.21 -1.70
CA SER A 43 5.01 -13.33 -0.53
C SER A 43 4.58 -12.41 0.62
N ARG A 44 4.13 -11.19 0.28
CA ARG A 44 3.68 -10.17 1.23
C ARG A 44 2.23 -10.37 1.67
N PHE A 45 1.39 -10.82 0.75
CA PHE A 45 -0.04 -11.04 0.96
C PHE A 45 -0.40 -12.50 0.60
N PRO A 46 -0.14 -13.47 1.49
CA PRO A 46 -0.40 -14.89 1.23
C PRO A 46 -1.86 -15.19 0.83
N GLN A 47 -2.78 -14.35 1.27
CA GLN A 47 -4.21 -14.45 0.97
C GLN A 47 -4.53 -14.28 -0.52
N LEU A 48 -3.62 -13.67 -1.30
CA LEU A 48 -3.79 -13.57 -2.75
C LEU A 48 -3.67 -14.94 -3.44
N ARG A 49 -3.02 -15.93 -2.81
CA ARG A 49 -2.87 -17.29 -3.35
C ARG A 49 -4.17 -18.10 -3.30
N THR A 50 -5.09 -17.75 -2.39
CA THR A 50 -6.35 -18.46 -2.23
C THR A 50 -7.46 -17.90 -3.12
N LEU A 51 -7.25 -16.74 -3.74
CA LEU A 51 -8.21 -16.14 -4.66
C LEU A 51 -8.19 -16.85 -6.01
N ALA A 52 -9.39 -17.10 -6.56
CA ALA A 52 -9.52 -17.55 -7.93
C ALA A 52 -8.92 -16.50 -8.89
N PRO A 53 -8.29 -16.93 -10.01
CA PRO A 53 -7.63 -16.02 -10.95
C PRO A 53 -8.52 -14.86 -11.41
N GLU A 54 -9.81 -15.11 -11.61
CA GLU A 54 -10.81 -14.14 -12.07
C GLU A 54 -11.08 -13.08 -11.00
N LEU A 55 -11.24 -13.49 -9.74
CA LEU A 55 -11.39 -12.56 -8.61
C LEU A 55 -10.13 -11.72 -8.42
N ARG A 56 -8.96 -12.33 -8.61
CA ARG A 56 -7.69 -11.62 -8.51
C ARG A 56 -7.52 -10.57 -9.61
N ALA A 57 -7.90 -10.90 -10.86
CA ALA A 57 -7.90 -9.93 -11.96
C ALA A 57 -8.85 -8.76 -11.67
N ARG A 58 -10.06 -9.06 -11.17
CA ARG A 58 -11.04 -8.03 -10.78
C ARG A 58 -10.55 -7.15 -9.63
N LEU A 59 -9.86 -7.73 -8.64
CA LEU A 59 -9.23 -6.98 -7.55
C LEU A 59 -8.10 -6.09 -8.07
N LYS A 60 -7.26 -6.60 -8.99
CA LYS A 60 -6.20 -5.79 -9.59
C LYS A 60 -6.77 -4.59 -10.37
N SER A 61 -7.89 -4.78 -11.07
CA SER A 61 -8.53 -3.70 -11.84
C SER A 61 -9.24 -2.65 -10.98
N SER A 62 -9.54 -2.93 -9.71
CA SER A 62 -10.17 -1.94 -8.83
C SER A 62 -9.18 -0.93 -8.25
N PHE A 63 -7.88 -1.16 -8.36
CA PHE A 63 -6.87 -0.21 -7.90
C PHE A 63 -6.76 0.99 -8.84
N ILE A 64 -6.59 2.17 -8.25
CA ILE A 64 -6.29 3.40 -8.97
C ILE A 64 -4.88 3.27 -9.56
N HIS A 65 -4.70 3.73 -10.79
CA HIS A 65 -3.38 3.81 -11.40
C HIS A 65 -2.55 4.90 -10.72
N PHE A 66 -1.31 4.56 -10.34
CA PHE A 66 -0.35 5.51 -9.79
C PHE A 66 0.91 5.52 -10.66
N ASP A 67 1.39 6.71 -10.99
CA ASP A 67 2.66 6.92 -11.69
C ASP A 67 3.87 6.70 -10.76
N ASP A 68 3.64 6.75 -9.45
CA ASP A 68 4.68 6.56 -8.43
C ASP A 68 5.26 5.13 -8.46
N PRO A 69 6.56 4.97 -8.18
CA PRO A 69 7.18 3.66 -8.09
C PRO A 69 6.63 2.87 -6.88
N SER A 70 6.54 1.56 -7.03
CA SER A 70 6.38 0.66 -5.88
C SER A 70 7.62 0.69 -4.98
N PHE A 71 7.52 0.12 -3.79
CA PHE A 71 8.69 -0.01 -2.90
C PHE A 71 9.83 -0.80 -3.56
N CYS A 72 9.51 -1.91 -4.25
CA CYS A 72 10.50 -2.74 -4.91
C CYS A 72 11.10 -2.04 -6.14
N GLU A 73 10.29 -1.33 -6.92
CA GLU A 73 10.76 -0.48 -8.02
C GLU A 73 11.73 0.61 -7.51
N TRP A 74 11.38 1.28 -6.42
CA TRP A 74 12.24 2.29 -5.80
C TRP A 74 13.56 1.70 -5.30
N MET A 75 13.52 0.56 -4.61
CA MET A 75 14.73 -0.15 -4.15
C MET A 75 15.63 -0.60 -5.30
N ARG A 76 15.05 -1.07 -6.42
CA ARG A 76 15.78 -1.40 -7.65
C ARG A 76 16.42 -0.17 -8.28
N SER A 77 15.73 0.99 -8.27
CA SER A 77 16.30 2.26 -8.77
C SER A 77 17.55 2.70 -8.00
N LEU A 78 17.61 2.37 -6.71
CA LEU A 78 18.76 2.60 -5.84
C LEU A 78 19.85 1.52 -5.97
N LYS A 79 19.67 0.51 -6.84
CA LYS A 79 20.58 -0.63 -7.02
C LYS A 79 20.80 -1.45 -5.74
N LEU A 80 19.84 -1.44 -4.82
CA LEU A 80 19.90 -2.16 -3.54
C LEU A 80 19.34 -3.59 -3.61
N VAL A 81 18.66 -3.93 -4.72
CA VAL A 81 18.03 -5.23 -4.96
C VAL A 81 18.39 -5.70 -6.37
N PRO A 82 18.58 -7.01 -6.61
CA PRO A 82 18.79 -7.56 -7.94
C PRO A 82 17.69 -7.13 -8.93
N PRO A 83 18.01 -7.02 -10.24
CA PRO A 83 17.02 -6.75 -11.26
C PRO A 83 15.99 -7.89 -11.36
N GLU A 84 14.80 -7.57 -11.88
CA GLU A 84 13.74 -8.55 -12.15
C GLU A 84 14.27 -9.71 -13.02
N PRO A 85 13.89 -10.96 -12.73
CA PRO A 85 14.16 -12.08 -13.63
C PRO A 85 13.43 -11.87 -14.97
N SER A 86 14.10 -12.23 -16.07
CA SER A 86 13.62 -12.07 -17.45
C SER A 86 12.56 -13.09 -17.85
#